data_AF-A0A967GPD7-F1
#
_entry.id   AF-A0A967GPD7-F1
#
_cell.length_a   1.000
_cell.length_b   1.000
_cell.length_c   1.000
_cell.angle_alpha   90.00
_cell.angle_beta   90.00
_cell.angle_gamma   90.00
#
_symmetry.space_group_name_H-M   'P 1'
#
loop_
_entity.id
_entity.type
_entity.pdbx_description
1 polymer ?
#
loop_
_entity_poly.entity_id
_entity_poly.type
_entity_poly.pdbx_seq_one_letter_code
_entity_poly.pdbx_strand_id
1 'polypeptide(L)'
;MFASDPGQARELYRKAAMRFERVVRDGGIENGKLFYNMGNAYFRAGDLGRAILNYRKAEQFSPNDRNVQQNLEYARSQRKDDLGKKDETKALRTLLFWHYDFSFGQRFTLFAI
;
A
#
# COMPACT_ATOMS: atom_id res chain seq x y z
N MET A 1 29.40 14.81 -16.53
CA MET A 1 29.93 13.59 -15.89
C MET A 1 29.36 13.44 -14.46
N PHE A 2 28.04 13.39 -14.29
CA PHE A 2 27.39 13.41 -12.95
C PHE A 2 26.28 12.36 -12.78
N ALA A 3 26.11 11.44 -13.74
CA ALA A 3 24.94 10.56 -13.81
C ALA A 3 25.20 9.12 -13.34
N SER A 4 26.29 8.85 -12.60
CA SER A 4 26.77 7.47 -12.45
C SER A 4 27.02 7.00 -11.03
N ASP A 5 26.84 7.83 -10.00
CA ASP A 5 26.90 7.37 -8.61
C ASP A 5 25.48 7.11 -8.04
N PRO A 6 25.12 5.84 -7.76
CA PRO A 6 23.85 5.50 -7.12
C PRO A 6 23.61 6.20 -5.78
N GLY A 7 24.67 6.49 -5.02
CA GLY A 7 24.59 7.21 -3.75
C GLY A 7 24.11 8.65 -3.93
N GLN A 8 24.74 9.37 -4.85
CA GLN A 8 24.34 10.73 -5.22
C GLN A 8 22.90 10.78 -5.74
N ALA A 9 22.49 9.83 -6.57
CA ALA A 9 21.12 9.75 -7.07
C ALA A 9 20.10 9.61 -5.93
N ARG A 10 20.34 8.70 -4.98
CA ARG A 10 19.46 8.52 -3.79
C ARG A 10 19.31 9.81 -2.99
N GLU A 11 20.40 10.56 -2.82
CA GLU A 11 20.36 11.81 -2.08
C GLU A 11 19.59 12.90 -2.83
N LEU A 12 19.72 12.97 -4.15
CA LEU A 12 18.90 13.88 -4.97
C LEU A 12 17.40 13.54 -4.87
N TYR A 13 17.04 12.26 -4.90
CA TYR A 13 15.65 11.84 -4.69
C TYR A 13 15.13 12.19 -3.30
N ARG A 14 15.95 12.03 -2.25
CA ARG A 14 15.60 12.46 -0.88
C ARG A 14 15.34 13.96 -0.83
N LYS A 15 16.21 14.76 -1.45
CA LYS A 15 16.02 16.22 -1.57
C LYS A 15 14.73 16.57 -2.31
N ALA A 16 14.43 15.89 -3.42
CA ALA A 16 13.19 16.09 -4.15
C ALA A 16 11.96 15.80 -3.29
N ALA A 17 11.95 14.69 -2.55
CA ALA A 17 10.87 14.35 -1.62
C ALA A 17 10.65 15.43 -0.55
N MET A 18 11.71 15.93 0.07
CA MET A 18 11.61 17.04 1.06
C MET A 18 11.07 18.34 0.44
N ARG A 19 11.32 18.60 -0.85
CA ARG A 19 10.74 19.76 -1.54
C ARG A 19 9.24 19.59 -1.76
N PHE A 20 8.79 18.37 -2.11
CA PHE A 20 7.35 18.08 -2.19
C PHE A 20 6.66 18.20 -0.83
N GLU A 21 7.28 17.75 0.26
CA GLU A 21 6.74 17.94 1.61
C GLU A 21 6.56 19.42 1.95
N ARG A 22 7.49 20.28 1.51
CA ARG A 22 7.38 21.72 1.67
C ARG A 22 6.20 22.30 0.89
N VAL A 23 5.94 21.81 -0.32
CA VAL A 23 4.77 22.24 -1.13
C VAL A 23 3.47 21.92 -0.39
N VAL A 24 3.39 20.76 0.27
CA VAL A 24 2.24 20.40 1.11
C VAL A 24 2.16 21.32 2.33
N ARG A 25 3.24 21.38 3.13
CA ARG A 25 3.22 22.05 4.43
C ARG A 25 3.13 23.57 4.35
N ASP A 26 3.93 24.18 3.48
CA ASP A 26 4.07 25.64 3.41
C ASP A 26 3.12 26.21 2.33
N GLY A 27 2.84 25.43 1.28
CA GLY A 27 1.94 25.84 0.20
C GLY A 27 0.48 25.42 0.37
N GLY A 28 0.19 24.48 1.28
CA GLY A 28 -1.16 23.95 1.49
C GLY A 28 -1.71 23.15 0.30
N ILE A 29 -0.85 22.72 -0.63
CA ILE A 29 -1.27 22.02 -1.85
C ILE A 29 -1.26 20.52 -1.60
N GLU A 30 -2.43 19.90 -1.71
CA GLU A 30 -2.60 18.45 -1.62
C GLU A 30 -3.35 17.91 -2.83
N ASN A 31 -2.76 16.94 -3.54
CA ASN A 31 -3.42 16.22 -4.62
C ASN A 31 -2.72 14.88 -4.90
N GLY A 32 -3.41 13.98 -5.60
CA GLY A 32 -2.92 12.64 -5.88
C GLY A 32 -1.59 12.60 -6.65
N LYS A 33 -1.39 13.50 -7.63
CA LYS A 33 -0.15 13.55 -8.43
C LYS A 33 1.06 13.95 -7.60
N LEU A 34 0.89 14.91 -6.69
CA LEU A 34 1.94 15.34 -5.77
C LEU A 34 2.36 14.18 -4.85
N PHE A 35 1.38 13.50 -4.24
CA PHE A 35 1.66 12.34 -3.39
C PHE A 35 2.28 11.18 -4.17
N TYR A 36 1.85 10.92 -5.40
CA TYR A 36 2.45 9.92 -6.27
C TYR A 36 3.93 10.22 -6.57
N ASN A 37 4.24 11.47 -6.93
CA ASN A 37 5.61 11.90 -7.19
C ASN A 37 6.49 11.86 -5.93
N MET A 38 5.94 12.23 -4.77
CA MET A 38 6.62 12.11 -3.49
C MET A 38 6.88 10.65 -3.12
N GLY A 39 5.92 9.75 -3.39
CA GLY A 39 6.08 8.30 -3.25
C GLY A 39 7.22 7.76 -4.12
N ASN A 40 7.25 8.14 -5.40
CA ASN A 40 8.33 7.76 -6.34
C ASN A 40 9.70 8.25 -5.85
N ALA A 41 9.78 9.49 -5.37
CA ALA A 41 11.02 10.07 -4.86
C ALA A 41 11.50 9.30 -3.62
N TYR A 42 10.62 9.03 -2.66
CA TYR A 42 10.99 8.24 -1.48
C TYR A 42 11.39 6.80 -1.82
N PHE A 43 10.70 6.17 -2.76
CA PHE A 43 11.03 4.83 -3.23
C PHE A 43 12.44 4.78 -3.81
N ARG A 44 12.77 5.72 -4.70
CA ARG A 44 14.10 5.83 -5.32
C ARG A 44 15.20 6.25 -4.33
N ALA A 45 14.84 6.96 -3.25
CA ALA A 45 15.73 7.28 -2.14
C ALA A 45 16.00 6.08 -1.21
N GLY A 46 15.30 4.95 -1.39
CA GLY A 46 15.40 3.76 -0.56
C GLY A 46 14.56 3.82 0.72
N ASP A 47 13.68 4.82 0.86
CA ASP A 47 12.78 4.94 2.01
C ASP A 47 11.41 4.32 1.68
N LEU A 48 11.33 3.01 1.86
CA LEU A 48 10.15 2.23 1.49
C LEU A 48 8.90 2.62 2.29
N GLY A 49 9.07 2.92 3.58
CA GLY A 49 7.95 3.28 4.46
C GLY A 49 7.27 4.57 4.01
N ARG A 50 8.05 5.63 3.77
CA ARG A 50 7.52 6.90 3.26
C ARG A 50 7.01 6.78 1.83
N ALA A 51 7.57 5.90 1.01
CA ALA A 51 7.03 5.63 -0.32
C ALA A 51 5.61 5.06 -0.24
N ILE A 52 5.40 4.00 0.55
CA ILE A 52 4.09 3.35 0.74
C ILE A 52 3.07 4.34 1.30
N LEU A 53 3.45 5.13 2.32
CA LEU A 53 2.56 6.15 2.89
C LEU A 53 2.05 7.10 1.81
N ASN A 54 2.93 7.59 0.94
CA ASN A 54 2.58 8.57 -0.07
C ASN A 54 1.81 7.97 -1.25
N TYR A 55 2.10 6.73 -1.66
CA TYR A 55 1.25 6.05 -2.64
C TYR A 55 -0.17 5.79 -2.09
N ARG A 56 -0.31 5.47 -0.80
CA ARG A 56 -1.65 5.36 -0.17
C ARG A 56 -2.39 6.69 -0.15
N LYS A 57 -1.69 7.80 0.12
CA LYS A 57 -2.30 9.13 -0.01
C LYS A 57 -2.73 9.39 -1.44
N ALA A 58 -1.89 9.09 -2.43
CA ALA A 58 -2.25 9.23 -3.84
C ALA A 58 -3.48 8.40 -4.23
N GLU A 59 -3.58 7.16 -3.72
CA GLU A 59 -4.72 6.26 -3.92
C GLU A 59 -6.03 6.83 -3.37
N GLN A 60 -5.98 7.58 -2.26
CA GLN A 60 -7.17 8.26 -1.72
C GLN A 60 -7.75 9.33 -2.67
N PHE A 61 -6.90 10.00 -3.45
CA PHE A 61 -7.35 10.98 -4.46
C PHE A 61 -7.76 10.31 -5.77
N SER A 62 -7.09 9.21 -6.13
CA SER A 62 -7.27 8.52 -7.42
C SER A 62 -7.34 7.00 -7.23
N PRO A 63 -8.45 6.46 -6.66
CA PRO A 63 -8.52 5.05 -6.26
C PRO A 63 -8.46 4.07 -7.43
N ASN A 64 -8.76 4.51 -8.65
CA ASN A 64 -8.74 3.70 -9.87
C ASN A 64 -7.49 3.94 -10.74
N ASP A 65 -6.52 4.73 -10.27
CA ASP A 65 -5.27 4.96 -11.01
C ASP A 65 -4.38 3.73 -10.94
N ARG A 66 -4.27 3.03 -12.07
CA ARG A 66 -3.48 1.81 -12.21
C ARG A 66 -2.00 2.02 -11.87
N ASN A 67 -1.43 3.19 -12.17
CA ASN A 67 -0.02 3.45 -11.85
C ASN A 67 0.20 3.57 -10.34
N VAL A 68 -0.74 4.22 -9.65
CA VAL A 68 -0.71 4.33 -8.19
C VAL A 68 -0.83 2.95 -7.55
N GLN A 69 -1.81 2.15 -7.99
CA GLN A 69 -2.03 0.78 -7.49
C GLN A 69 -0.80 -0.10 -7.70
N GLN A 70 -0.25 -0.13 -8.92
CA GLN A 70 0.93 -0.95 -9.25
C GLN A 70 2.16 -0.54 -8.44
N ASN A 71 2.44 0.76 -8.31
CA ASN A 71 3.59 1.22 -7.52
C ASN A 71 3.41 0.97 -6.02
N LEU A 72 2.18 1.09 -5.50
CA LEU A 72 1.87 0.76 -4.11
C LEU A 72 2.05 -0.73 -3.83
N GLU A 73 1.54 -1.59 -4.72
CA GLU A 73 1.70 -3.04 -4.63
C GLU A 73 3.16 -3.45 -4.73
N TYR A 74 3.90 -2.89 -5.68
CA TYR A 74 5.32 -3.13 -5.83
C TYR A 74 6.10 -2.69 -4.59
N ALA A 75 5.84 -1.49 -4.06
CA ALA A 75 6.48 -1.04 -2.83
C ALA A 75 6.14 -1.95 -1.63
N ARG A 76 4.90 -2.42 -1.53
CA ARG A 76 4.51 -3.38 -0.47
C ARG A 76 5.21 -4.73 -0.60
N SER A 77 5.44 -5.22 -1.82
CA SER A 77 6.14 -6.50 -2.04
C SER A 77 7.63 -6.44 -1.67
N GLN A 78 8.22 -5.24 -1.62
CA GLN A 78 9.60 -5.04 -1.17
C GLN A 78 9.74 -4.99 0.36
N ARG A 79 8.64 -5.04 1.13
CA ARG A 79 8.73 -5.08 2.59
C ARG A 79 9.29 -6.44 3.03
N LYS A 80 10.17 -6.41 4.04
CA LYS A 80 10.64 -7.65 4.69
C LYS A 80 9.56 -8.31 5.54
N ASP A 81 8.70 -7.49 6.14
CA ASP A 81 7.61 -7.97 6.99
C ASP A 81 6.40 -8.37 6.13
N ASP A 82 6.10 -9.66 6.14
CA ASP A 82 4.84 -10.19 5.62
C ASP A 82 3.74 -9.99 6.65
N LEU A 83 3.08 -8.84 6.57
CA LEU A 83 1.76 -8.65 7.15
C LEU A 83 0.77 -9.33 6.21
N GLY A 84 0.65 -10.65 6.32
CA GLY A 84 -0.29 -11.44 5.53
C GLY A 84 -1.67 -10.79 5.54
N LYS A 85 -2.44 -10.95 4.45
CA LYS A 85 -3.87 -10.59 4.47
C LYS A 85 -4.47 -11.27 5.70
N LYS A 86 -5.02 -10.49 6.63
CA LYS A 86 -5.60 -11.03 7.85
C LYS A 86 -6.47 -12.23 7.49
N ASP A 87 -6.12 -13.40 8.00
CA ASP A 87 -6.81 -14.67 7.80
C ASP A 87 -8.21 -14.69 8.44
N GLU A 88 -8.85 -13.53 8.63
CA GLU A 88 -10.18 -13.36 9.23
C GLU A 88 -11.21 -14.27 8.53
N THR A 89 -11.09 -14.47 7.22
CA THR A 89 -11.93 -15.42 6.47
C THR A 89 -11.59 -16.88 6.74
N LYS A 90 -10.32 -17.26 6.98
CA LYS A 90 -9.99 -18.64 7.37
C LYS A 90 -10.45 -18.93 8.79
N ALA A 91 -10.23 -18.02 9.73
CA ALA A 91 -10.65 -18.20 11.11
C ALA A 91 -12.17 -18.34 11.22
N LEU A 92 -12.95 -17.47 10.56
CA LEU A 92 -14.40 -17.59 10.51
C LEU A 92 -14.84 -18.87 9.80
N ARG A 93 -14.16 -19.25 8.72
CA ARG A 93 -14.51 -20.48 7.99
C ARG A 93 -14.15 -21.75 8.75
N THR A 94 -13.10 -21.75 9.57
CA THR A 94 -12.76 -22.86 10.48
C THR A 94 -13.69 -22.90 11.68
N LEU A 95 -13.99 -21.77 12.30
CA LEU A 95 -14.85 -21.70 13.49
C LEU A 95 -16.32 -21.84 13.18
N LEU A 96 -16.78 -21.44 12.00
CA LEU A 96 -18.16 -21.56 11.56
C LEU A 96 -18.25 -22.48 10.33
N PHE A 97 -17.37 -23.49 10.23
CA PHE A 97 -17.32 -24.37 9.06
C PHE A 97 -18.65 -25.08 8.82
N TRP A 98 -19.39 -25.44 9.88
CA TRP A 98 -20.74 -26.00 9.76
C TRP A 98 -21.73 -25.02 9.14
N HIS A 99 -21.47 -23.71 9.23
CA HIS A 99 -22.22 -22.69 8.52
C HIS A 99 -21.73 -22.52 7.07
N TYR A 100 -20.42 -22.64 6.87
CA TYR A 100 -19.68 -22.69 5.60
C TYR A 100 -20.13 -23.79 4.63
N ASP A 101 -20.06 -25.02 5.12
CA ASP A 101 -19.89 -26.20 4.28
C ASP A 101 -21.18 -27.04 4.21
N PHE A 102 -22.17 -26.79 5.09
CA PHE A 102 -23.47 -27.46 5.03
C PHE A 102 -24.54 -26.56 4.42
N SER A 103 -25.33 -27.11 3.50
CA SER A 103 -26.54 -26.45 3.00
C SER A 103 -27.60 -26.35 4.10
N PHE A 104 -28.57 -25.43 3.96
CA PHE A 104 -29.58 -25.16 4.98
C PHE A 104 -30.36 -26.42 5.40
N GLY A 105 -30.64 -27.32 4.45
CA GLY A 105 -31.33 -28.59 4.71
C GLY A 105 -30.52 -29.58 5.55
N GLN A 106 -29.19 -29.65 5.35
CA GLN A 106 -28.31 -30.57 6.08
C GLN A 106 -28.13 -30.17 7.55
N ARG A 107 -28.14 -28.85 7.84
CA ARG A 107 -28.07 -28.36 9.23
C ARG A 107 -29.33 -28.68 10.00
N PHE A 108 -30.48 -28.61 9.34
CA PHE A 108 -31.78 -28.96 9.94
C PHE A 108 -31.84 -30.45 10.31
N THR A 109 -31.28 -31.34 9.48
CA THR A 109 -31.27 -32.78 9.78
C THR A 109 -30.27 -33.21 10.86
N LEU A 110 -29.15 -32.49 11.02
CA LEU A 110 -28.08 -32.86 11.97
C LEU A 110 -28.24 -32.24 13.36
N PHE A 111 -28.98 -31.13 13.47
CA PHE A 111 -29.08 -30.35 14.71
C PHE A 111 -30.53 -30.05 15.15
N ALA A 112 -31.55 -30.57 14.46
CA ALA A 112 -32.92 -30.58 14.97
C ALA A 112 -33.16 -31.85 15.80
N ILE A 113 -32.76 -31.81 17.07
CA ILE A 113 -33.27 -32.65 18.15
C ILE A 113 -33.64 -31.71 19.29
#